data_AF-A0ABD2NZ61-F1
#
_entry.id   AF-A0ABD2NZ61-F1
#
_cell.length_a   1.000
_cell.length_b   1.000
_cell.length_c   1.000
_cell.angle_alpha   90.00
_cell.angle_beta   90.00
_cell.angle_gamma   90.00
#
_symmetry.space_group_name_H-M   'P 1'
#
loop_
_entity.id
_entity.type
_entity.pdbx_description
1 polymer ?
#
loop_
_entity_poly.entity_id
_entity_poly.type
_entity_poly.pdbx_seq_one_letter_code
_entity_poly.pdbx_strand_id
1 'polypeptide(L)'
;MYLLSRKIILFVVILLISSEFAEARRKILKGRKTINRSYFSQSIVPPWLLVLSIGIMQVAVGGILYVVMKYCILDKIPDQVHYVAAPVSP
;
A
#
# COMPACT_ATOMS: atom_id res chain seq x y z
N MET A 1 -15.85 3.76 -12.07
CA MET A 1 -14.41 3.61 -11.75
C MET A 1 -13.61 4.90 -11.91
N TYR A 2 -13.71 5.64 -13.02
CA TYR A 2 -12.94 6.89 -13.27
C TYR A 2 -13.19 8.05 -12.28
N LEU A 3 -14.40 8.20 -11.76
CA LEU A 3 -14.71 9.24 -10.76
C LEU A 3 -14.08 8.94 -9.39
N LEU A 4 -14.00 7.66 -9.01
CA LEU A 4 -13.40 7.22 -7.75
C LEU A 4 -11.88 7.42 -7.80
N SER A 5 -11.23 7.01 -8.90
CA SER A 5 -9.79 7.24 -9.10
C SER A 5 -9.44 8.73 -9.10
N ARG A 6 -10.28 9.57 -9.72
CA ARG A 6 -10.08 11.02 -9.74
C ARG A 6 -10.16 11.66 -8.35
N LYS A 7 -11.07 11.20 -7.48
CA LYS A 7 -11.16 11.65 -6.08
C LYS A 7 -9.96 11.21 -5.25
N ILE A 8 -9.47 9.99 -5.45
CA ILE A 8 -8.26 9.48 -4.78
C ILE A 8 -7.04 10.32 -5.18
N ILE A 9 -6.88 10.63 -6.47
CA ILE A 9 -5.78 11.47 -6.95
C ILE A 9 -5.84 12.87 -6.33
N LEU A 10 -7.03 13.49 -6.31
CA LEU A 10 -7.21 14.80 -5.67
C LEU A 10 -6.87 14.77 -4.17
N PHE A 11 -7.29 13.72 -3.46
CA PHE A 11 -7.00 13.54 -2.05
C PHE A 11 -5.49 13.39 -1.78
N VAL A 12 -4.79 12.59 -2.59
CA VAL A 12 -3.33 12.42 -2.51
C VAL A 12 -2.60 13.73 -2.81
N VAL A 13 -3.06 14.50 -3.80
CA VAL A 13 -2.48 15.81 -4.13
C VAL A 13 -2.64 16.81 -2.98
N ILE A 14 -3.80 16.85 -2.34
CA ILE A 14 -4.04 17.72 -1.18
C ILE A 14 -3.13 17.33 -0.01
N LEU A 15 -2.99 16.04 0.29
CA LEU A 15 -2.08 15.54 1.32
C LEU A 15 -0.61 15.89 1.04
N LEU A 16 -0.17 15.80 -0.22
CA LEU A 16 1.18 16.17 -0.64
C LEU A 16 1.47 17.66 -0.40
N ILE A 17 0.52 18.54 -0.71
CA ILE A 17 0.66 19.99 -0.51
C ILE A 17 0.65 20.35 0.98
N SER A 18 -0.10 19.62 1.80
CA SER A 18 -0.16 19.79 3.26
C SER A 18 1.00 19.13 4.02
N SER A 19 1.93 18.47 3.32
CA SER A 19 3.06 17.84 3.97
C SER A 19 4.01 18.87 4.59
N GLU A 20 4.57 18.54 5.75
CA GLU A 20 5.50 19.41 6.48
C GLU A 20 6.73 19.78 5.64
N PHE A 21 7.14 18.89 4.73
CA PHE A 21 8.21 19.11 3.76
C PHE A 21 7.88 20.23 2.75
N ALA A 22 6.63 20.33 2.29
CA ALA A 22 6.19 21.38 1.39
C ALA A 22 6.15 22.74 2.08
N GLU A 23 5.73 22.78 3.35
CA GLU A 23 5.76 23.99 4.17
C GLU A 23 7.18 24.48 4.48
N ALA A 24 8.10 23.57 4.80
CA ALA A 24 9.50 23.90 5.08
C ALA A 24 10.16 24.56 3.86
N ARG A 25 9.97 23.99 2.66
CA ARG A 25 10.46 24.59 1.41
C ARG A 25 9.86 25.97 1.13
N ARG A 26 8.56 26.17 1.39
CA ARG A 26 7.90 27.49 1.25
C ARG A 26 8.48 28.53 2.21
N LYS A 27 8.82 28.14 3.44
CA LYS A 27 9.40 29.03 4.46
C LYS A 27 10.84 29.45 4.08
N ILE A 28 11.63 28.54 3.49
CA ILE A 28 12.98 28.82 2.97
C ILE A 28 12.94 29.78 1.78
N LEU A 29 12.10 29.51 0.78
CA LEU A 29 12.01 30.34 -0.44
C LEU A 29 11.54 31.78 -0.18
N LYS A 30 10.82 32.01 0.94
CA LYS A 30 10.42 33.37 1.38
C LYS A 30 11.55 34.13 2.09
N GLY A 31 12.76 33.57 2.18
CA GLY A 31 13.93 34.22 2.79
C GLY A 31 13.81 34.49 4.29
N ARG A 32 12.76 33.96 4.92
CA ARG A 32 12.31 34.34 6.28
C ARG A 32 12.63 33.22 7.27
N LYS A 33 13.89 32.77 7.35
CA LYS A 33 14.55 32.10 8.49
C LYS A 33 15.79 31.33 8.02
N THR A 34 16.92 31.60 8.66
CA THR A 34 17.98 30.60 8.83
C THR A 34 17.35 29.39 9.52
N ILE A 35 17.56 28.20 8.98
CA ILE A 35 16.93 26.98 9.49
C ILE A 35 17.53 26.68 10.87
N ASN A 36 16.79 26.99 11.94
CA ASN A 36 17.15 26.56 13.28
C ASN A 36 17.05 25.03 13.30
N ARG A 37 17.98 24.34 13.96
CA ARG A 37 18.09 22.87 14.03
C ARG A 37 16.83 22.14 14.54
N SER A 38 15.81 22.87 14.99
CA SER A 38 14.50 22.37 15.43
C SER A 38 13.56 21.91 14.31
N TYR A 39 13.90 22.15 13.03
CA TYR A 39 13.10 21.62 11.90
C TYR A 39 13.22 20.11 11.72
N PHE A 40 14.31 19.52 12.21
CA PHE A 40 14.33 18.10 12.48
C PHE A 40 13.59 17.90 13.80
N SER A 41 12.25 17.94 13.78
CA SER A 41 11.52 17.23 14.82
C SER A 41 12.08 15.81 14.77
N GLN A 42 12.68 15.37 15.87
CA GLN A 42 13.14 14.00 15.95
C GLN A 42 11.88 13.17 15.72
N SER A 43 11.83 12.46 14.59
CA SER A 43 10.73 11.55 14.30
C SER A 43 10.56 10.69 15.55
N ILE A 44 9.40 10.81 16.21
CA ILE A 44 9.08 10.03 17.42
C ILE A 44 9.33 8.55 17.17
N VAL A 45 9.15 8.14 15.92
CA VAL A 45 9.39 6.80 15.44
C VAL A 45 10.78 6.72 14.80
N PRO A 46 11.66 5.83 15.27
CA PRO A 46 12.95 5.63 14.63
C PRO A 46 12.76 5.07 13.21
N PRO A 47 13.65 5.40 12.24
CA PRO A 47 13.45 5.05 10.84
C PRO A 47 13.26 3.55 10.56
N TRP A 48 13.95 2.70 11.32
CA TRP A 48 13.85 1.24 11.18
C TRP A 48 12.45 0.72 11.50
N LEU A 49 11.74 1.34 12.44
CA LEU A 49 10.40 0.92 12.85
C LEU A 49 9.36 1.27 11.78
N LEU A 50 9.57 2.37 11.07
CA LEU A 50 8.75 2.76 9.93
C LEU A 50 8.88 1.71 8.81
N VAL A 51 10.10 1.36 8.41
CA VAL A 51 10.35 0.34 7.37
C VAL A 51 9.77 -1.03 7.78
N LEU A 52 9.94 -1.42 9.05
CA LEU A 52 9.40 -2.66 9.57
C LEU A 52 7.86 -2.68 9.54
N SER A 53 7.21 -1.58 9.92
CA SER A 53 5.75 -1.47 9.86
C SER A 53 5.21 -1.57 8.43
N ILE A 54 5.90 -0.97 7.46
CA ILE A 54 5.54 -1.07 6.03
C ILE A 54 5.69 -2.52 5.56
N GLY A 55 6.79 -3.19 5.93
CA GLY A 55 7.01 -4.59 5.59
C GLY A 55 5.90 -5.51 6.10
N ILE A 56 5.49 -5.34 7.37
CA ILE A 56 4.38 -6.09 7.97
C ILE A 56 3.08 -5.84 7.21
N MET A 57 2.76 -4.57 6.90
CA MET A 57 1.56 -4.26 6.12
C MET A 57 1.59 -4.91 4.74
N GLN A 58 2.74 -4.92 4.06
CA GLN A 58 2.86 -5.50 2.73
C GLN A 58 2.62 -7.02 2.75
N VAL A 59 3.14 -7.73 3.77
CA VAL A 59 2.87 -9.15 3.97
C VAL A 59 1.39 -9.40 4.27
N ALA A 60 0.78 -8.58 5.15
CA ALA A 60 -0.63 -8.70 5.48
C ALA A 60 -1.53 -8.50 4.25
N VAL A 61 -1.25 -7.49 3.42
CA VAL A 61 -1.97 -7.24 2.16
C VAL A 61 -1.84 -8.42 1.21
N GLY A 62 -0.65 -9.01 1.07
CA GLY A 62 -0.43 -10.21 0.27
C GLY A 62 -1.26 -11.41 0.76
N GLY A 63 -1.30 -11.63 2.08
CA GLY A 63 -2.12 -12.68 2.69
C GLY A 63 -3.61 -12.49 2.43
N ILE A 64 -4.13 -11.27 2.60
CA ILE A 64 -5.52 -10.93 2.31
C ILE A 64 -5.84 -11.19 0.83
N LEU A 65 -4.95 -10.77 -0.07
CA LEU A 65 -5.12 -10.98 -1.52
C LEU A 65 -5.21 -12.47 -1.86
N TYR A 66 -4.37 -13.31 -1.25
CA TYR A 66 -4.42 -14.75 -1.43
C TYR A 66 -5.75 -15.35 -0.96
N VAL A 67 -6.23 -14.94 0.21
CA VAL A 67 -7.51 -15.42 0.75
C VAL A 67 -8.66 -15.05 -0.19
N VAL A 68 -8.69 -13.82 -0.70
CA VAL A 68 -9.69 -13.38 -1.68
C VAL A 68 -9.61 -14.21 -2.96
N MET A 69 -8.41 -14.48 -3.47
CA MET A 69 -8.21 -15.32 -4.66
C MET A 69 -8.73 -16.75 -4.42
N LYS A 70 -8.43 -17.34 -3.26
CA LYS A 70 -8.89 -18.68 -2.89
C LYS A 70 -10.42 -18.76 -2.93
N TYR A 71 -11.10 -17.86 -2.24
CA TYR A 71 -12.57 -17.85 -2.19
C TYR A 71 -13.22 -17.54 -3.56
N CYS A 72 -12.60 -16.68 -4.38
CA CYS A 72 -13.18 -16.29 -5.65
C CYS A 72 -12.98 -17.32 -6.77
N ILE A 73 -11.84 -18.02 -6.79
CA ILE A 73 -11.41 -18.85 -7.93
C ILE A 73 -11.34 -20.33 -7.53
N LEU A 74 -10.61 -20.65 -6.47
CA LEU A 74 -10.30 -22.05 -6.12
C LEU A 74 -11.52 -22.76 -5.58
N ASP A 75 -12.26 -22.14 -4.65
CA ASP A 75 -13.44 -22.76 -4.04
C ASP A 75 -14.64 -22.87 -5.01
N LYS A 76 -14.52 -22.34 -6.24
CA LYS A 76 -15.53 -22.47 -7.31
C LYS A 76 -15.27 -23.63 -8.25
N ILE A 77 -14.11 -24.29 -8.16
CA ILE A 77 -13.80 -25.47 -8.98
C ILE A 77 -14.50 -26.65 -8.30
N PRO A 78 -15.55 -27.25 -8.90
CA PRO A 78 -16.15 -28.44 -8.33
C PRO A 78 -15.12 -29.57 -8.38
N ASP A 79 -14.85 -30.20 -7.24
CA ASP A 79 -13.92 -31.33 -7.03
C ASP A 79 -14.26 -32.60 -7.85
N GLN A 80 -15.19 -32.51 -8.80
CA GLN A 80 -15.65 -33.60 -9.65
C GLN A 80 -14.69 -33.81 -10.84
N VAL A 81 -13.39 -33.96 -10.57
CA VAL A 81 -12.47 -34.49 -11.58
C VAL A 81 -12.70 -36.00 -11.61
N HIS A 82 -13.66 -36.44 -12.42
CA HIS A 82 -13.86 -37.86 -12.70
C HIS A 82 -12.64 -38.36 -13.47
N TYR A 83 -11.64 -38.88 -12.76
CA TYR A 83 -10.55 -39.62 -13.38
C TYR A 83 -11.13 -40.93 -13.95
N VAL A 84 -11.49 -40.90 -15.24
CA VAL A 84 -11.86 -42.12 -15.96
C VAL A 84 -10.56 -42.87 -16.23
N ALA A 85 -10.38 -44.03 -15.57
CA ALA A 85 -9.28 -44.92 -15.87
C ALA A 85 -9.32 -45.30 -17.35
N ALA A 86 -8.17 -45.27 -18.02
CA ALA A 86 -8.07 -45.64 -19.43
C ALA A 86 -8.64 -47.05 -19.63
N PRO A 87 -9.49 -47.28 -20.66
CA PRO A 87 -10.07 -48.59 -20.89
C PRO A 87 -8.94 -49.59 -21.12
N VAL A 88 -8.87 -50.60 -20.26
CA VAL A 88 -8.00 -51.76 -20.48
C VAL A 88 -8.64 -52.61 -21.58
N SER A 89 -7.95 -52.72 -22.71
CA SER A 89 -8.33 -53.62 -23.80
C SER A 89 -8.24 -55.08 -23.35
N PRO A 90 -9.23 -55.94 -23.69
CA PRO A 90 -9.26 -57.35 -23.30
C PRO A 90 -8.17 -58.21 -23.95
#